data_AF-A0A7V9L5F8-F1
#
_entry.id   AF-A0A7V9L5F8-F1
#
_cell.length_a   1.000
_cell.length_b   1.000
_cell.length_c   1.000
_cell.angle_alpha   90.00
_cell.angle_beta   90.00
_cell.angle_gamma   90.00
#
_symmetry.space_group_name_H-M   'P 1'
#
loop_
_entity.id
_entity.type
_entity.pdbx_description
1 polymer ?
#
loop_
_entity_poly.entity_id
_entity_poly.type
_entity_poly.pdbx_seq_one_letter_code
_entity_poly.pdbx_strand_id
1 'polypeptide(L)'
;MSFDGWLDARDSATVEREWATLGGRRIELGQSAPRYLAIKPEGAALLAAGFLGCSPDRFGWWATDRNRDPPWPPATFQEGRGVSRSFFDHELQVDEQDAHETFTIREVIEGTRGVQHITIDCSWGEMTREGGSGRSMTFVRVFDRSTQRAVSIPLYSTGVWMVGDVDLSPLDLFAQRVEYKLAWKRHDTDAVRGFLAQLAADLDAHFDVSPSWPGGVIEDRVIESVEYNFRTRKRVQRFESAPFAIQLDENLDPDTNEGGMMWATVQGLPWGHELNVRICNTDDPVWGVDGWIDFTLPRAQLEAALARTAAIPGIQVGP
;
A
#
# COMPACT_ATOMS: atom_id res chain seq x y z
N MET A 1 33.35 15.29 2.45
CA MET A 1 31.93 14.93 2.22
C MET A 1 31.95 13.54 1.65
N SER A 2 31.27 12.61 2.32
CA SER A 2 31.36 11.17 2.08
C SER A 2 29.96 10.55 2.07
N PHE A 3 29.84 9.38 1.46
CA PHE A 3 28.64 8.54 1.51
C PHE A 3 28.06 8.41 2.94
N ASP A 4 28.94 8.30 3.94
CA ASP A 4 28.55 8.27 5.36
C ASP A 4 27.90 9.56 5.84
N GLY A 5 28.37 10.73 5.39
CA GLY A 5 27.78 12.02 5.75
C GLY A 5 26.31 12.14 5.37
N TRP A 6 25.93 11.59 4.21
CA TRP A 6 24.53 11.55 3.78
C TRP A 6 23.67 10.57 4.60
N LEU A 7 24.17 9.37 4.90
CA LEU A 7 23.47 8.38 5.73
C LEU A 7 23.32 8.84 7.19
N ASP A 8 24.32 9.56 7.69
CA ASP A 8 24.39 10.05 9.06
C ASP A 8 23.74 11.43 9.21
N ALA A 9 23.24 12.02 8.12
CA ALA A 9 22.49 13.27 8.14
C ALA A 9 21.23 13.12 8.99
N ARG A 10 20.97 14.12 9.85
CA ARG A 10 19.82 14.17 10.78
C ARG A 10 18.96 15.40 10.57
N ASP A 11 19.16 16.07 9.44
CA ASP A 11 18.47 17.29 9.08
C ASP A 11 18.35 17.50 7.58
N SER A 12 17.30 18.18 7.18
CA SER A 12 16.98 18.49 5.78
C SER A 12 18.14 19.17 5.04
N ALA A 13 18.80 20.14 5.67
CA ALA A 13 19.86 20.93 5.03
C ALA A 13 21.14 20.10 4.80
N THR A 14 21.52 19.26 5.77
CA THR A 14 22.62 18.32 5.65
C THR A 14 22.28 17.24 4.62
N VAL A 15 21.07 16.69 4.62
CA VAL A 15 20.64 15.71 3.61
C VAL A 15 20.80 16.29 2.20
N GLU A 16 20.25 17.49 1.95
CA GLU A 16 20.35 18.16 0.65
C GLU A 16 21.81 18.39 0.23
N ARG A 17 22.63 18.94 1.14
CA ARG A 17 24.04 19.22 0.89
C ARG A 17 24.83 17.96 0.56
N GLU A 18 24.74 16.93 1.40
CA GLU A 18 25.51 15.70 1.21
C GLU A 18 25.03 14.97 -0.04
N TRP A 19 23.72 14.89 -0.28
CA TRP A 19 23.17 14.24 -1.48
C TRP A 19 23.68 14.87 -2.77
N ALA A 20 23.69 16.20 -2.87
CA ALA A 20 24.16 16.92 -4.06
C ALA A 20 25.58 16.51 -4.49
N THR A 21 26.38 15.97 -3.56
CA THR A 21 27.75 15.51 -3.82
C THR A 21 27.87 14.04 -4.21
N LEU A 22 26.84 13.21 -4.00
CA LEU A 22 26.90 11.77 -4.26
C LEU A 22 26.72 11.39 -5.73
N GLY A 23 26.29 12.34 -6.58
CA GLY A 23 26.00 12.06 -7.98
C GLY A 23 24.82 11.09 -8.16
N GLY A 24 23.87 11.10 -7.23
CA GLY A 24 22.68 10.25 -7.30
C GLY A 24 21.85 10.53 -8.56
N ARG A 25 21.22 9.49 -9.11
CA ARG A 25 20.33 9.57 -10.27
C ARG A 25 18.92 9.14 -9.90
N ARG A 26 17.92 9.80 -10.49
CA ARG A 26 16.52 9.39 -10.39
C ARG A 26 16.23 8.27 -11.39
N ILE A 27 15.58 7.20 -10.92
CA ILE A 27 15.06 6.11 -11.74
C ILE A 27 13.53 6.15 -11.60
N GLU A 28 12.82 6.35 -12.71
CA GLU A 28 11.36 6.23 -12.73
C GLU A 28 10.95 4.75 -12.74
N LEU A 29 10.02 4.41 -11.87
CA LEU A 29 9.42 3.10 -11.74
C LEU A 29 8.01 3.14 -12.34
N GLY A 30 7.75 2.30 -13.33
CA GLY A 30 6.46 2.23 -14.01
C GLY A 30 6.22 3.36 -15.02
N GLN A 31 6.01 3.00 -16.30
CA GLN A 31 5.75 3.99 -17.36
C GLN A 31 4.26 4.23 -17.64
N SER A 32 3.31 3.64 -16.88
CA SER A 32 1.96 3.42 -17.44
C SER A 32 0.79 3.36 -16.45
N ALA A 33 0.83 4.02 -15.29
CA ALA A 33 -0.21 3.81 -14.28
C ALA A 33 -0.75 5.14 -13.68
N PRO A 34 -2.08 5.29 -13.43
CA PRO A 34 -2.70 6.55 -12.99
C PRO A 34 -2.15 7.09 -11.65
N ARG A 35 -2.37 8.38 -11.40
CA ARG A 35 -1.81 9.25 -10.33
C ARG A 35 -1.98 8.79 -8.86
N TYR A 36 -2.53 7.59 -8.61
CA TYR A 36 -2.68 6.98 -7.29
C TYR A 36 -1.64 5.87 -7.01
N LEU A 37 -0.72 5.63 -7.96
CA LEU A 37 0.16 4.46 -7.98
C LEU A 37 1.59 4.89 -7.76
N ALA A 38 2.11 4.48 -6.62
CA ALA A 38 3.35 4.97 -6.11
C ALA A 38 3.91 3.94 -5.12
N ILE A 39 5.24 3.90 -4.96
CA ILE A 39 5.97 2.82 -4.28
C ILE A 39 5.34 2.57 -2.92
N LYS A 40 4.74 1.39 -2.77
CA LYS A 40 4.09 0.98 -1.52
C LYS A 40 5.15 0.61 -0.48
N PRO A 41 4.85 0.79 0.83
CA PRO A 41 5.74 0.33 1.89
C PRO A 41 6.14 -1.14 1.73
N GLU A 42 5.23 -1.94 1.17
CA GLU A 42 5.43 -3.33 0.83
C GLU A 42 6.65 -3.52 -0.09
N GLY A 43 6.63 -2.95 -1.29
CA GLY A 43 7.76 -3.07 -2.23
C GLY A 43 9.09 -2.65 -1.59
N ALA A 44 9.10 -1.57 -0.81
CA ALA A 44 10.30 -1.12 -0.10
C ALA A 44 10.80 -2.15 0.93
N ALA A 45 9.91 -2.83 1.64
CA ALA A 45 10.24 -3.90 2.58
C ALA A 45 10.74 -5.18 1.89
N LEU A 46 10.19 -5.57 0.73
CA LEU A 46 10.75 -6.66 -0.08
C LEU A 46 12.18 -6.35 -0.52
N LEU A 47 12.42 -5.12 -1.00
CA LEU A 47 13.75 -4.70 -1.41
C LEU A 47 14.73 -4.73 -0.23
N ALA A 48 14.34 -4.16 0.91
CA ALA A 48 15.14 -4.17 2.13
C ALA A 48 15.48 -5.59 2.60
N ALA A 49 14.50 -6.50 2.57
CA ALA A 49 14.66 -7.90 2.94
C ALA A 49 15.61 -8.64 2.01
N GLY A 50 15.43 -8.49 0.69
CA GLY A 50 16.33 -9.05 -0.31
C GLY A 50 17.76 -8.52 -0.16
N PHE A 51 17.90 -7.22 0.12
CA PHE A 51 19.20 -6.58 0.26
C PHE A 51 19.98 -7.03 1.50
N LEU A 52 19.30 -7.19 2.65
CA LEU A 52 19.90 -7.71 3.88
C LEU A 52 19.97 -9.24 3.93
N GLY A 53 19.21 -9.95 3.07
CA GLY A 53 19.14 -11.41 3.07
C GLY A 53 18.33 -11.98 4.24
N CYS A 54 17.24 -11.30 4.64
CA CYS A 54 16.36 -11.72 5.73
C CYS A 54 14.89 -11.85 5.29
N SER A 55 13.98 -12.27 6.20
CA SER A 55 12.54 -12.29 5.93
C SER A 55 11.96 -10.87 5.82
N PRO A 56 11.02 -10.60 4.88
CA PRO A 56 10.31 -9.32 4.80
C PRO A 56 9.45 -9.01 6.02
N ASP A 57 9.07 -10.00 6.82
CA ASP A 57 8.32 -9.79 8.07
C ASP A 57 9.07 -8.90 9.06
N ARG A 58 10.42 -8.88 8.99
CA ARG A 58 11.26 -7.98 9.79
C ARG A 58 10.95 -6.50 9.55
N PHE A 59 10.40 -6.19 8.38
CA PHE A 59 10.01 -4.86 7.94
C PHE A 59 8.49 -4.72 7.79
N GLY A 60 7.71 -5.69 8.28
CA GLY A 60 6.24 -5.67 8.22
C GLY A 60 5.62 -4.46 8.93
N TRP A 61 6.35 -3.83 9.86
CA TRP A 61 5.96 -2.57 10.51
C TRP A 61 5.97 -1.35 9.57
N TRP A 62 6.49 -1.46 8.33
CA TRP A 62 6.33 -0.43 7.29
C TRP A 62 4.97 -0.54 6.58
N ALA A 63 4.51 -1.78 6.38
CA ALA A 63 3.28 -2.13 5.66
C ALA A 63 2.02 -1.95 6.53
N THR A 64 2.18 -1.73 7.83
CA THR A 64 1.07 -1.45 8.73
C THR A 64 0.57 -0.02 8.53
N ASP A 65 -0.67 0.08 8.04
CA ASP A 65 -1.44 1.29 7.73
C ASP A 65 -1.18 2.48 8.68
N ARG A 66 -1.14 3.70 8.11
CA ARG A 66 -0.87 4.99 8.79
C ARG A 66 -1.81 5.27 9.98
N ASN A 67 -2.94 4.56 10.06
CA ASN A 67 -4.01 4.76 11.03
C ASN A 67 -4.04 3.74 12.17
N ARG A 68 -3.12 2.78 12.21
CA ARG A 68 -2.95 1.92 13.39
C ARG A 68 -1.67 2.35 14.11
N ASP A 69 -1.62 2.14 15.42
CA ASP A 69 -0.40 2.09 16.21
C ASP A 69 0.12 0.64 16.16
N PRO A 70 0.75 0.17 15.07
CA PRO A 70 1.48 -1.07 15.12
C PRO A 70 2.66 -0.87 16.08
N PRO A 71 3.29 -1.92 16.61
CA PRO A 71 4.47 -1.74 17.43
C PRO A 71 5.65 -1.34 16.53
N TRP A 72 5.74 -0.05 16.18
CA TRP A 72 6.92 0.47 15.51
C TRP A 72 8.11 0.22 16.45
N PRO A 73 9.26 -0.26 15.93
CA PRO A 73 10.46 -0.29 16.75
C PRO A 73 10.77 1.14 17.23
N PRO A 74 11.38 1.29 18.41
CA PRO A 74 11.77 2.60 18.90
C PRO A 74 12.67 3.29 17.86
N ALA A 75 12.51 4.60 17.72
CA ALA A 75 13.37 5.38 16.85
C ALA A 75 14.82 5.27 17.33
N THR A 76 15.75 5.02 16.42
CA THR A 76 17.18 5.15 16.72
C THR A 76 17.57 6.62 16.86
N PHE A 77 16.78 7.50 16.26
CA PHE A 77 16.91 8.95 16.36
C PHE A 77 15.56 9.65 16.19
N GLN A 78 15.30 10.67 17.00
CA GLN A 78 14.16 11.58 16.84
C GLN A 78 14.55 12.97 17.34
N GLU A 79 14.40 13.99 16.49
CA GLU A 79 14.66 15.38 16.84
C GLU A 79 13.68 16.32 16.14
N GLY A 80 13.15 17.29 16.89
CA GLY A 80 12.30 18.37 16.37
C GLY A 80 13.01 19.72 16.45
N ARG A 81 12.92 20.54 15.40
CA ARG A 81 13.54 21.88 15.35
C ARG A 81 12.80 22.85 14.43
N GLY A 82 12.98 24.14 14.70
CA GLY A 82 12.58 25.19 13.75
C GLY A 82 13.52 25.23 12.54
N VAL A 83 12.95 25.36 11.35
CA VAL A 83 13.69 25.43 10.08
C VAL A 83 13.08 26.49 9.17
N SER A 84 13.91 27.17 8.39
CA SER A 84 13.43 28.06 7.32
C SER A 84 13.02 27.31 6.06
N ARG A 85 13.43 26.04 5.94
CA ARG A 85 13.17 25.17 4.79
C ARG A 85 13.23 23.72 5.24
N SER A 86 12.30 22.89 4.78
CA SER A 86 12.37 21.43 4.94
C SER A 86 12.54 20.76 3.58
N PHE A 87 13.44 19.77 3.53
CA PHE A 87 13.84 19.05 2.31
C PHE A 87 13.60 17.56 2.51
N PHE A 88 12.87 16.96 1.57
CA PHE A 88 12.43 15.57 1.67
C PHE A 88 13.01 14.72 0.54
N ASP A 89 14.32 14.56 0.51
CA ASP A 89 15.04 13.64 -0.37
C ASP A 89 14.60 13.72 -1.85
N HIS A 90 14.47 14.95 -2.37
CA HIS A 90 14.08 15.37 -3.74
C HIS A 90 12.60 15.34 -4.14
N GLU A 91 11.69 14.85 -3.31
CA GLU A 91 10.27 14.82 -3.70
C GLU A 91 9.53 16.12 -3.42
N LEU A 92 9.98 16.87 -2.41
CA LEU A 92 9.32 18.10 -2.02
C LEU A 92 10.30 19.03 -1.30
N GLN A 93 10.05 20.32 -1.47
CA GLN A 93 10.62 21.38 -0.66
C GLN A 93 9.47 22.21 -0.08
N VAL A 94 9.50 22.44 1.23
CA VAL A 94 8.63 23.41 1.89
C VAL A 94 9.49 24.59 2.29
N ASP A 95 9.13 25.77 1.80
CA ASP A 95 9.81 27.04 2.04
C ASP A 95 8.79 27.99 2.69
N GLU A 96 8.58 27.80 3.99
CA GLU A 96 7.58 28.49 4.79
C GLU A 96 8.26 29.10 6.02
N GLN A 97 7.88 30.32 6.37
CA GLN A 97 8.39 30.97 7.58
C GLN A 97 7.86 30.25 8.82
N ASP A 98 8.71 30.18 9.85
CA ASP A 98 8.40 29.53 11.13
C ASP A 98 7.99 28.05 11.01
N ALA A 99 8.50 27.35 10.00
CA ALA A 99 8.30 25.91 9.89
C ALA A 99 9.02 25.15 11.01
N HIS A 100 8.41 24.07 11.46
CA HIS A 100 8.97 23.14 12.42
C HIS A 100 9.05 21.77 11.78
N GLU A 101 10.23 21.17 11.72
CA GLU A 101 10.42 19.80 11.24
C GLU A 101 10.73 18.87 12.40
N THR A 102 10.16 17.67 12.37
CA THR A 102 10.52 16.53 13.22
C THR A 102 11.05 15.41 12.34
N PHE A 103 12.31 15.04 12.58
CA PHE A 103 13.01 14.01 11.84
C PHE A 103 13.08 12.75 12.69
N THR A 104 12.50 11.65 12.22
CA THR A 104 12.47 10.37 12.93
C THR A 104 13.11 9.29 12.07
N ILE A 105 14.13 8.61 12.60
CA ILE A 105 14.86 7.55 11.90
C ILE A 105 14.75 6.26 12.70
N ARG A 106 14.48 5.17 11.99
CA ARG A 106 14.55 3.79 12.49
C ARG A 106 15.46 2.99 11.59
N GLU A 107 16.46 2.33 12.17
CA GLU A 107 17.53 1.71 11.39
C GLU A 107 17.69 0.23 11.73
N VAL A 108 17.99 -0.56 10.71
CA VAL A 108 18.42 -1.94 10.83
C VAL A 108 19.75 -2.06 10.09
N ILE A 109 20.83 -2.34 10.83
CA ILE A 109 22.21 -2.37 10.30
C ILE A 109 22.81 -3.76 10.50
N GLU A 110 23.38 -4.32 9.44
CA GLU A 110 24.09 -5.60 9.41
C GLU A 110 25.47 -5.43 8.76
N GLY A 111 26.49 -5.23 9.61
CA GLY A 111 27.84 -4.93 9.14
C GLY A 111 27.88 -3.60 8.39
N THR A 112 28.27 -3.62 7.11
CA THR A 112 28.32 -2.42 6.25
C THR A 112 27.01 -2.12 5.55
N ARG A 113 26.05 -3.05 5.59
CA ARG A 113 24.75 -2.91 4.94
C ARG A 113 23.71 -2.45 5.95
N GLY A 114 22.73 -1.70 5.51
CA GLY A 114 21.64 -1.33 6.39
C GLY A 114 20.46 -0.74 5.65
N VAL A 115 19.40 -0.52 6.43
CA VAL A 115 18.17 0.09 5.97
C VAL A 115 17.72 1.12 6.98
N GLN A 116 17.33 2.32 6.51
CA GLN A 116 16.75 3.38 7.32
C GLN A 116 15.31 3.62 6.86
N HIS A 117 14.38 3.59 7.79
CA HIS A 117 13.03 4.12 7.60
C HIS A 117 12.99 5.51 8.22
N ILE A 118 12.69 6.51 7.41
CA ILE A 118 12.77 7.91 7.82
C ILE A 118 11.42 8.56 7.61
N THR A 119 10.92 9.20 8.66
CA THR A 119 9.75 10.08 8.62
C THR A 119 10.19 11.50 8.89
N ILE A 120 9.76 12.44 8.06
CA ILE A 120 9.91 13.86 8.30
C ILE A 120 8.51 14.45 8.39
N ASP A 121 8.17 14.99 9.55
CA ASP A 121 6.94 15.75 9.77
C ASP A 121 7.28 17.24 9.78
N CYS A 122 6.73 18.01 8.86
CA CYS A 122 6.90 19.46 8.79
C CYS A 122 5.55 20.13 9.06
N SER A 123 5.50 21.04 10.03
CA SER A 123 4.33 21.87 10.35
C SER A 123 4.68 23.34 10.23
N TRP A 124 3.77 24.17 9.75
CA TRP A 124 3.94 25.61 9.64
C TRP A 124 2.62 26.36 9.85
N GLY A 125 2.74 27.66 10.10
CA GLY A 125 1.64 28.52 10.53
C GLY A 125 1.31 28.36 12.02
N GLU A 126 0.45 29.23 12.55
CA GLU A 126 0.01 29.12 13.93
C GLU A 126 -0.80 27.82 14.11
N MET A 127 -0.34 26.93 14.99
CA MET A 127 -1.12 25.78 15.48
C MET A 127 -2.27 26.27 16.36
N THR A 128 -3.22 26.98 15.76
CA THR A 128 -4.47 27.39 16.41
C THR A 128 -5.46 26.22 16.40
N ARG A 129 -6.55 26.40 17.16
CA ARG A 129 -7.67 25.46 17.22
C ARG A 129 -8.34 25.18 15.86
N GLU A 130 -8.08 26.01 14.84
CA GLU A 130 -8.64 25.90 13.49
C GLU A 130 -7.75 25.16 12.48
N GLY A 131 -6.58 24.66 12.91
CA GLY A 131 -5.76 23.74 12.13
C GLY A 131 -4.48 24.38 11.57
N GLY A 132 -3.33 23.92 12.07
CA GLY A 132 -2.04 24.18 11.43
C GLY A 132 -1.93 23.44 10.11
N SER A 133 -1.14 23.98 9.17
CA SER A 133 -0.77 23.25 7.96
C SER A 133 0.42 22.37 8.27
N GLY A 134 0.41 21.15 7.74
CA GLY A 134 1.54 20.24 7.90
C GLY A 134 1.60 19.21 6.79
N ARG A 135 2.79 18.66 6.59
CA ARG A 135 3.08 17.56 5.67
C ARG A 135 4.00 16.58 6.34
N SER A 136 3.69 15.31 6.16
CA SER A 136 4.55 14.19 6.55
C SER A 136 5.00 13.47 5.30
N MET A 137 6.29 13.17 5.19
CA MET A 137 6.81 12.28 4.17
C MET A 137 7.62 11.17 4.79
N THR A 138 7.55 10.01 4.14
CA THR A 138 8.24 8.80 4.57
C THR A 138 9.09 8.30 3.43
N PHE A 139 10.34 7.95 3.72
CA PHE A 139 11.22 7.32 2.75
C PHE A 139 12.01 6.19 3.40
N VAL A 140 12.34 5.20 2.57
CA VAL A 140 13.18 4.06 2.94
C VAL A 140 14.50 4.20 2.22
N ARG A 141 15.61 4.16 2.96
CA ARG A 141 16.95 4.11 2.39
C ARG A 141 17.53 2.73 2.58
N VAL A 142 17.94 2.09 1.50
CA VAL A 142 18.72 0.85 1.55
C VAL A 142 20.15 1.18 1.14
N PHE A 143 21.14 0.76 1.90
CA PHE A 143 22.54 1.18 1.69
C PHE A 143 23.56 0.09 1.98
N ASP A 144 24.69 0.15 1.28
CA ASP A 144 25.91 -0.60 1.56
C ASP A 144 27.11 0.36 1.60
N ARG A 145 27.65 0.58 2.80
CA ARG A 145 28.83 1.42 3.03
C ARG A 145 30.09 0.85 2.37
N SER A 146 30.19 -0.47 2.18
CA SER A 146 31.39 -1.10 1.60
C SER A 146 31.52 -0.83 0.10
N THR A 147 30.40 -0.83 -0.62
CA THR A 147 30.36 -0.59 -2.06
C THR A 147 29.90 0.82 -2.42
N GLN A 148 29.57 1.64 -1.40
CA GLN A 148 29.03 2.99 -1.54
C GLN A 148 27.80 3.03 -2.47
N ARG A 149 26.92 2.05 -2.31
CA ARG A 149 25.68 1.94 -3.07
C ARG A 149 24.49 2.20 -2.18
N ALA A 150 23.53 2.94 -2.68
CA ALA A 150 22.29 3.14 -1.96
C ALA A 150 21.13 3.44 -2.89
N VAL A 151 19.94 3.25 -2.36
CA VAL A 151 18.71 3.75 -2.93
C VAL A 151 17.90 4.43 -1.84
N SER A 152 17.42 5.64 -2.12
CA SER A 152 16.39 6.32 -1.34
C SER A 152 15.06 6.21 -2.07
N ILE A 153 14.06 5.77 -1.33
CA ILE A 153 12.77 5.32 -1.83
C ILE A 153 11.71 6.17 -1.13
N PRO A 154 11.31 7.30 -1.71
CA PRO A 154 10.17 8.03 -1.21
C PRO A 154 8.92 7.15 -1.35
N LEU A 155 8.32 6.80 -0.23
CA LEU A 155 7.09 6.02 -0.25
C LEU A 155 6.00 6.87 -0.88
N TYR A 156 5.16 6.21 -1.66
CA TYR A 156 4.14 6.86 -2.46
C TYR A 156 4.69 7.89 -3.47
N SER A 157 5.91 7.66 -4.00
CA SER A 157 6.41 8.30 -5.23
C SER A 157 6.48 7.32 -6.42
N THR A 158 6.67 7.83 -7.65
CA THR A 158 6.90 7.04 -8.87
C THR A 158 8.38 6.80 -9.16
N GLY A 159 9.28 7.41 -8.40
CA GLY A 159 10.71 7.31 -8.64
C GLY A 159 11.50 6.98 -7.39
N VAL A 160 12.71 6.49 -7.62
CA VAL A 160 13.72 6.33 -6.56
C VAL A 160 15.00 7.05 -6.93
N TRP A 161 15.78 7.39 -5.91
CA TRP A 161 17.06 8.04 -6.06
C TRP A 161 18.17 7.07 -5.71
N MET A 162 19.08 6.82 -6.65
CA MET A 162 20.08 5.76 -6.53
C MET A 162 21.49 6.33 -6.64
N VAL A 163 22.38 5.81 -5.79
CA VAL A 163 23.83 5.96 -5.88
C VAL A 163 24.41 4.58 -6.17
N GLY A 164 25.17 4.46 -7.25
CA GLY A 164 25.64 3.16 -7.76
C GLY A 164 24.53 2.33 -8.40
N ASP A 165 24.70 1.01 -8.42
CA ASP A 165 23.73 0.06 -9.00
C ASP A 165 23.15 -0.86 -7.91
N VAL A 166 21.83 -0.78 -7.71
CA VAL A 166 21.04 -1.62 -6.81
C VAL A 166 19.94 -2.29 -7.64
N ASP A 167 19.71 -3.59 -7.44
CA ASP A 167 18.59 -4.29 -8.07
C ASP A 167 17.27 -3.79 -7.50
N LEU A 168 16.45 -3.15 -8.35
CA LEU A 168 15.16 -2.59 -7.99
C LEU A 168 13.99 -3.50 -8.34
N SER A 169 14.24 -4.71 -8.87
CA SER A 169 13.15 -5.64 -9.23
C SER A 169 12.17 -5.94 -8.08
N PRO A 170 12.57 -5.93 -6.78
CA PRO A 170 11.59 -6.08 -5.69
C PRO A 170 10.63 -4.88 -5.52
N LEU A 171 10.96 -3.71 -6.06
CA LEU A 171 10.08 -2.53 -6.10
C LEU A 171 9.06 -2.60 -7.25
N ASP A 172 9.18 -3.57 -8.15
CA ASP A 172 8.34 -3.76 -9.34
C ASP A 172 6.94 -4.32 -8.97
N LEU A 173 6.44 -4.00 -7.77
CA LEU A 173 5.05 -4.23 -7.37
C LEU A 173 4.20 -3.06 -7.86
N PHE A 174 3.35 -3.34 -8.83
CA PHE A 174 2.40 -2.38 -9.36
C PHE A 174 1.07 -2.60 -8.70
N ALA A 175 0.55 -1.52 -8.09
CA ALA A 175 -0.85 -1.47 -7.75
C ALA A 175 -1.66 -1.02 -8.97
N GLN A 176 -2.89 -1.49 -9.13
CA GLN A 176 -3.84 -0.96 -10.12
C GLN A 176 -5.25 -1.19 -9.61
N ARG A 177 -6.05 -0.13 -9.64
CA ARG A 177 -7.50 -0.22 -9.50
C ARG A 177 -8.15 -0.38 -10.87
N VAL A 178 -9.03 -1.34 -11.00
CA VAL A 178 -9.84 -1.55 -12.20
C VAL A 178 -11.30 -1.41 -11.81
N GLU A 179 -11.97 -0.41 -12.36
CA GLU A 179 -13.43 -0.31 -12.22
C GLU A 179 -14.10 -1.34 -13.13
N TYR A 180 -15.23 -1.89 -12.70
CA TYR A 180 -15.99 -2.81 -13.51
C TYR A 180 -17.50 -2.65 -13.31
N LYS A 181 -18.25 -3.15 -14.30
CA LYS A 181 -19.69 -3.35 -14.24
C LYS A 181 -20.02 -4.79 -14.63
N LEU A 182 -21.03 -5.37 -13.99
CA LEU A 182 -21.52 -6.72 -14.25
C LEU A 182 -23.03 -6.67 -14.54
N ALA A 183 -23.46 -7.39 -15.57
CA ALA A 183 -24.88 -7.51 -15.94
C ALA A 183 -25.65 -8.47 -15.01
N TRP A 184 -25.32 -8.49 -13.73
CA TRP A 184 -26.03 -9.24 -12.70
C TRP A 184 -27.19 -8.41 -12.19
N LYS A 185 -28.40 -8.95 -12.12
CA LYS A 185 -29.58 -8.20 -11.63
C LYS A 185 -29.47 -7.83 -10.15
N ARG A 186 -28.72 -8.62 -9.39
CA ARG A 186 -28.32 -8.43 -7.98
C ARG A 186 -27.14 -9.39 -7.75
N HIS A 187 -26.21 -9.08 -6.86
CA HIS A 187 -25.20 -10.08 -6.51
C HIS A 187 -25.85 -11.26 -5.77
N ASP A 188 -25.55 -12.48 -6.21
CA ASP A 188 -25.78 -13.70 -5.45
C ASP A 188 -24.42 -14.29 -5.05
N THR A 189 -24.37 -14.96 -3.90
CA THR A 189 -23.11 -15.42 -3.31
C THR A 189 -22.36 -16.42 -4.21
N ASP A 190 -23.05 -17.22 -5.04
CA ASP A 190 -22.43 -18.19 -5.94
C ASP A 190 -21.86 -17.54 -7.22
N ALA A 191 -22.50 -16.49 -7.73
CA ALA A 191 -21.95 -15.66 -8.80
C ALA A 191 -20.70 -14.91 -8.33
N VAL A 192 -20.74 -14.35 -7.11
CA VAL A 192 -19.57 -13.75 -6.46
C VAL A 192 -18.46 -14.77 -6.29
N ARG A 193 -18.78 -16.02 -5.90
CA ARG A 193 -17.79 -17.11 -5.86
C ARG A 193 -17.10 -17.31 -7.19
N GLY A 194 -17.88 -17.52 -8.25
CA GLY A 194 -17.34 -17.83 -9.58
C GLY A 194 -16.43 -16.71 -10.06
N PHE A 195 -16.85 -15.45 -9.81
CA PHE A 195 -16.05 -14.27 -10.12
C PHE A 195 -14.74 -14.23 -9.33
N LEU A 196 -14.77 -14.39 -8.00
CA LEU A 196 -13.57 -14.34 -7.17
C LEU A 196 -12.63 -15.54 -7.42
N ALA A 197 -13.18 -16.73 -7.66
CA ALA A 197 -12.40 -17.89 -8.04
C ALA A 197 -11.70 -17.67 -9.38
N GLN A 198 -12.38 -17.04 -10.35
CA GLN A 198 -11.77 -16.71 -11.64
C GLN A 198 -10.66 -15.66 -11.52
N LEU A 199 -10.82 -14.67 -10.64
CA LEU A 199 -9.79 -13.67 -10.34
C LEU A 199 -8.58 -14.25 -9.59
N ALA A 200 -8.82 -15.22 -8.71
CA ALA A 200 -7.79 -15.83 -7.86
C ALA A 200 -7.11 -17.06 -8.49
N ALA A 201 -7.66 -17.63 -9.57
CA ALA A 201 -7.13 -18.82 -10.23
C ALA A 201 -5.65 -18.68 -10.66
N ASP A 202 -5.21 -17.47 -11.03
CA ASP A 202 -3.82 -17.22 -11.44
C ASP A 202 -2.85 -17.04 -10.28
N LEU A 203 -3.37 -16.88 -9.07
CA LEU A 203 -2.61 -16.86 -7.83
C LEU A 203 -2.36 -18.29 -7.33
N ASP A 204 -2.67 -19.29 -8.15
CA ASP A 204 -2.70 -20.73 -7.81
C ASP A 204 -3.68 -21.04 -6.67
N ALA A 205 -4.63 -20.11 -6.44
CA ALA A 205 -5.62 -20.19 -5.40
C ALA A 205 -6.89 -20.83 -5.97
N HIS A 206 -6.90 -22.17 -5.99
CA HIS A 206 -7.98 -22.99 -6.53
C HIS A 206 -9.26 -22.97 -5.64
N PHE A 207 -9.93 -21.82 -5.55
CA PHE A 207 -11.17 -21.67 -4.77
C PHE A 207 -12.40 -22.33 -5.42
N ASP A 208 -12.34 -22.60 -6.72
CA ASP A 208 -13.36 -23.32 -7.47
C ASP A 208 -13.59 -24.74 -6.92
N VAL A 209 -12.54 -25.41 -6.46
CA VAL A 209 -12.58 -26.76 -5.88
C VAL A 209 -12.52 -26.79 -4.36
N SER A 210 -12.53 -25.64 -3.68
CA SER A 210 -12.44 -25.61 -2.21
C SER A 210 -13.68 -26.23 -1.55
N PRO A 211 -13.51 -27.18 -0.61
CA PRO A 211 -14.60 -27.78 0.15
C PRO A 211 -15.15 -26.84 1.24
N SER A 212 -14.49 -25.72 1.52
CA SER A 212 -14.91 -24.77 2.55
C SER A 212 -15.99 -23.80 2.04
N TRP A 213 -16.65 -24.10 0.91
CA TRP A 213 -17.69 -23.25 0.35
C TRP A 213 -19.09 -23.80 0.66
N PRO A 214 -20.03 -22.97 1.19
CA PRO A 214 -19.83 -21.59 1.60
C PRO A 214 -18.97 -21.49 2.88
N GLY A 215 -18.30 -20.35 3.02
CA GLY A 215 -17.36 -20.05 4.07
C GLY A 215 -18.05 -19.91 5.41
N GLY A 216 -17.31 -20.21 6.48
CA GLY A 216 -17.81 -20.01 7.84
C GLY A 216 -18.04 -18.53 8.11
N VAL A 217 -19.18 -18.20 8.73
CA VAL A 217 -19.41 -16.85 9.26
C VAL A 217 -18.54 -16.68 10.50
N ILE A 218 -17.57 -15.76 10.44
CA ILE A 218 -16.62 -15.49 11.53
C ILE A 218 -16.98 -14.23 12.32
N GLU A 219 -17.82 -13.37 11.75
CA GLU A 219 -18.40 -12.20 12.42
C GLU A 219 -19.81 -11.97 11.88
N ASP A 220 -20.78 -11.72 12.77
CA ASP A 220 -22.12 -11.30 12.37
C ASP A 220 -22.67 -10.38 13.45
N ARG A 221 -22.90 -9.10 13.11
CA ARG A 221 -23.39 -8.10 14.05
C ARG A 221 -24.19 -7.02 13.36
N VAL A 222 -25.15 -6.46 14.09
CA VAL A 222 -25.85 -5.25 13.68
C VAL A 222 -25.09 -4.04 14.24
N ILE A 223 -24.76 -3.10 13.37
CA ILE A 223 -24.15 -1.82 13.68
C ILE A 223 -25.25 -0.78 13.61
N GLU A 224 -25.49 -0.10 14.72
CA GLU A 224 -26.45 1.00 14.85
C GLU A 224 -25.67 2.29 15.12
N SER A 225 -25.82 3.28 14.23
CA SER A 225 -25.30 4.62 14.47
C SER A 225 -26.46 5.59 14.66
N VAL A 226 -26.61 6.05 15.90
CA VAL A 226 -27.61 7.07 16.28
C VAL A 226 -27.26 8.42 15.64
N GLU A 227 -25.97 8.75 15.56
CA GLU A 227 -25.47 10.02 15.01
C GLU A 227 -25.78 10.17 13.51
N TYR A 228 -25.65 9.08 12.76
CA TYR A 228 -25.84 9.08 11.30
C TYR A 228 -27.18 8.43 10.87
N ASN A 229 -28.04 8.07 11.83
CA ASN A 229 -29.32 7.39 11.63
C ASN A 229 -29.24 6.22 10.61
N PHE A 230 -28.20 5.40 10.71
CA PHE A 230 -28.05 4.21 9.88
C PHE A 230 -28.00 2.95 10.75
N ARG A 231 -28.56 1.87 10.21
CA ARG A 231 -28.53 0.53 10.79
C ARG A 231 -28.13 -0.43 9.68
N THR A 232 -27.02 -1.15 9.87
CA THR A 232 -26.52 -2.12 8.89
C THR A 232 -26.10 -3.40 9.61
N ARG A 233 -26.31 -4.54 8.99
CA ARG A 233 -25.78 -5.82 9.45
C ARG A 233 -24.46 -6.07 8.75
N LYS A 234 -23.39 -6.12 9.54
CA LYS A 234 -22.07 -6.53 9.08
C LYS A 234 -21.96 -8.05 9.23
N ARG A 235 -21.70 -8.75 8.14
CA ARG A 235 -21.39 -10.19 8.14
C ARG A 235 -20.04 -10.42 7.49
N VAL A 236 -19.14 -11.12 8.20
CA VAL A 236 -17.84 -11.53 7.66
C VAL A 236 -17.83 -13.05 7.48
N GLN A 237 -17.61 -13.49 6.25
CA GLN A 237 -17.44 -14.90 5.89
C GLN A 237 -16.00 -15.17 5.49
N ARG A 238 -15.49 -16.36 5.84
CA ARG A 238 -14.15 -16.80 5.47
C ARG A 238 -14.18 -18.15 4.78
N PHE A 239 -13.50 -18.23 3.64
CA PHE A 239 -13.38 -19.39 2.77
C PHE A 239 -11.91 -19.73 2.66
N GLU A 240 -11.51 -20.97 2.89
CA GLU A 240 -10.11 -21.39 2.91
C GLU A 240 -9.83 -22.31 1.73
N SER A 241 -8.74 -22.06 1.01
CA SER A 241 -8.22 -22.95 -0.04
C SER A 241 -6.71 -23.07 0.13
N ALA A 242 -6.32 -24.00 1.00
CA ALA A 242 -4.93 -24.23 1.43
C ALA A 242 -4.24 -22.90 1.78
N PRO A 243 -3.06 -22.47 1.27
CA PRO A 243 -2.43 -21.31 1.92
C PRO A 243 -3.28 -20.03 1.78
N PHE A 244 -4.30 -20.05 0.89
CA PHE A 244 -5.14 -18.91 0.61
C PHE A 244 -6.46 -18.94 1.38
N ALA A 245 -7.03 -17.75 1.56
CA ALA A 245 -8.41 -17.61 1.99
C ALA A 245 -9.08 -16.44 1.29
N ILE A 246 -10.38 -16.52 1.02
CA ILE A 246 -11.20 -15.35 0.70
C ILE A 246 -11.90 -14.94 1.97
N GLN A 247 -11.84 -13.65 2.30
CA GLN A 247 -12.70 -13.06 3.32
C GLN A 247 -13.71 -12.15 2.63
N LEU A 248 -15.00 -12.40 2.84
CA LEU A 248 -16.09 -11.55 2.39
C LEU A 248 -16.58 -10.73 3.58
N ASP A 249 -16.54 -9.40 3.47
CA ASP A 249 -17.12 -8.45 4.41
C ASP A 249 -18.38 -7.86 3.76
N GLU A 250 -19.55 -8.30 4.21
CA GLU A 250 -20.85 -7.95 3.66
C GLU A 250 -21.54 -6.90 4.54
N ASN A 251 -21.95 -5.79 3.91
CA ASN A 251 -22.88 -4.83 4.50
C ASN A 251 -24.28 -5.10 3.97
N LEU A 252 -25.12 -5.64 4.85
CA LEU A 252 -26.48 -6.05 4.57
C LEU A 252 -27.48 -5.09 5.24
N ASP A 253 -28.68 -5.02 4.68
CA ASP A 253 -29.85 -4.53 5.38
C ASP A 253 -30.17 -5.48 6.57
N PRO A 254 -30.34 -4.96 7.79
CA PRO A 254 -30.55 -5.78 8.99
C PRO A 254 -31.87 -6.55 8.98
N ASP A 255 -32.88 -6.07 8.24
CA ASP A 255 -34.25 -6.56 8.28
C ASP A 255 -34.53 -7.49 7.08
N THR A 256 -33.98 -7.18 5.89
CA THR A 256 -34.16 -8.01 4.68
C THR A 256 -32.99 -8.95 4.40
N ASN A 257 -31.82 -8.72 4.99
CA ASN A 257 -30.54 -9.33 4.62
C ASN A 257 -30.16 -9.14 3.14
N GLU A 258 -30.74 -8.14 2.47
CA GLU A 258 -30.32 -7.79 1.12
C GLU A 258 -29.02 -6.99 1.19
N GLY A 259 -28.03 -7.37 0.37
CA GLY A 259 -26.73 -6.73 0.37
C GLY A 259 -26.73 -5.40 -0.38
N GLY A 260 -26.14 -4.36 0.22
CA GLY A 260 -25.85 -3.10 -0.49
C GLY A 260 -24.43 -3.08 -1.06
N MET A 261 -23.48 -3.63 -0.31
CA MET A 261 -22.06 -3.56 -0.62
C MET A 261 -21.31 -4.74 0.02
N MET A 262 -20.31 -5.25 -0.67
CA MET A 262 -19.44 -6.33 -0.21
C MET A 262 -17.98 -6.01 -0.55
N TRP A 263 -17.08 -6.37 0.34
CA TRP A 263 -15.65 -6.44 0.05
C TRP A 263 -15.19 -7.88 0.08
N ALA A 264 -14.38 -8.28 -0.89
CA ALA A 264 -13.69 -9.54 -0.91
C ALA A 264 -12.18 -9.30 -0.86
N THR A 265 -11.50 -9.91 0.11
CA THR A 265 -10.05 -9.86 0.23
C THR A 265 -9.49 -11.26 0.10
N VAL A 266 -8.55 -11.46 -0.83
CA VAL A 266 -7.77 -12.70 -0.91
C VAL A 266 -6.58 -12.60 0.04
N GLN A 267 -6.50 -13.53 0.97
CA GLN A 267 -5.42 -13.71 1.94
C GLN A 267 -4.53 -14.87 1.53
N GLY A 268 -3.33 -14.91 2.11
CA GLY A 268 -2.34 -15.96 1.84
C GLY A 268 -1.51 -15.74 0.58
N LEU A 269 -1.70 -14.61 -0.09
CA LEU A 269 -0.87 -14.21 -1.22
C LEU A 269 0.59 -14.01 -0.78
N PRO A 270 1.55 -14.12 -1.72
CA PRO A 270 2.94 -13.78 -1.43
C PRO A 270 3.03 -12.39 -0.81
N TRP A 271 4.03 -12.20 0.04
CA TRP A 271 4.20 -10.97 0.80
C TRP A 271 4.16 -9.74 -0.12
N GLY A 272 3.40 -8.72 0.26
CA GLY A 272 3.22 -7.48 -0.50
C GLY A 272 2.26 -7.56 -1.69
N HIS A 273 1.72 -8.74 -1.99
CA HIS A 273 0.70 -8.90 -3.02
C HIS A 273 -0.69 -8.68 -2.42
N GLU A 274 -1.58 -8.10 -3.22
CA GLU A 274 -2.92 -7.78 -2.79
C GLU A 274 -3.93 -8.06 -3.91
N LEU A 275 -5.07 -8.60 -3.52
CA LEU A 275 -6.26 -8.67 -4.35
C LEU A 275 -7.47 -8.36 -3.48
N ASN A 276 -8.00 -7.15 -3.66
CA ASN A 276 -9.26 -6.72 -3.04
C ASN A 276 -10.28 -6.41 -4.11
N VAL A 277 -11.53 -6.77 -3.83
CA VAL A 277 -12.65 -6.49 -4.71
C VAL A 277 -13.72 -5.81 -3.90
N ARG A 278 -14.26 -4.70 -4.39
CA ARG A 278 -15.49 -4.10 -3.89
C ARG A 278 -16.60 -4.37 -4.89
N ILE A 279 -17.71 -4.90 -4.40
CA ILE A 279 -18.93 -5.19 -5.16
C ILE A 279 -20.05 -4.34 -4.58
N CYS A 280 -20.76 -3.59 -5.42
CA CYS A 280 -21.92 -2.79 -5.05
C CYS A 280 -23.11 -3.18 -5.93
N ASN A 281 -24.29 -3.35 -5.33
CA ASN A 281 -25.51 -3.38 -6.12
C ASN A 281 -25.81 -1.98 -6.65
N THR A 282 -26.39 -1.89 -7.84
CA THR A 282 -26.82 -0.62 -8.43
C THR A 282 -28.25 -0.73 -8.96
N ASP A 283 -28.91 0.41 -9.11
CA ASP A 283 -30.22 0.51 -9.75
C ASP A 283 -30.14 0.63 -11.28
N ASP A 284 -28.94 0.48 -11.89
CA ASP A 284 -28.76 0.58 -13.33
C ASP A 284 -29.50 -0.58 -14.04
N PRO A 285 -30.36 -0.29 -15.02
CA PRO A 285 -31.22 -1.30 -15.67
C PRO A 285 -30.46 -2.28 -16.55
N VAL A 286 -29.20 -1.95 -16.91
CA VAL A 286 -28.30 -2.78 -17.71
C VAL A 286 -27.25 -3.44 -16.81
N TRP A 287 -26.76 -2.71 -15.81
CA TRP A 287 -25.65 -3.11 -14.94
C TRP A 287 -26.07 -3.16 -13.47
N GLY A 288 -26.75 -4.22 -13.04
CA GLY A 288 -27.23 -4.30 -11.66
C GLY A 288 -26.12 -4.46 -10.60
N VAL A 289 -24.85 -4.60 -11.01
CA VAL A 289 -23.68 -4.58 -10.12
C VAL A 289 -22.54 -3.75 -10.72
N ASP A 290 -21.88 -2.97 -9.89
CA ASP A 290 -20.61 -2.31 -10.21
C ASP A 290 -19.59 -2.50 -9.08
N GLY A 291 -18.37 -2.03 -9.30
CA GLY A 291 -17.32 -2.20 -8.31
C GLY A 291 -15.95 -1.81 -8.80
N TRP A 292 -14.96 -2.21 -8.01
CA TRP A 292 -13.57 -2.11 -8.39
C TRP A 292 -12.75 -3.28 -7.87
N ILE A 293 -11.66 -3.58 -8.56
CA ILE A 293 -10.65 -4.55 -8.15
C ILE A 293 -9.33 -3.81 -7.94
N ASP A 294 -8.75 -3.93 -6.75
CA ASP A 294 -7.39 -3.49 -6.47
C ASP A 294 -6.46 -4.71 -6.56
N PHE A 295 -5.53 -4.64 -7.49
CA PHE A 295 -4.39 -5.55 -7.59
C PHE A 295 -3.14 -4.87 -7.05
N THR A 296 -2.29 -5.61 -6.34
CA THR A 296 -0.87 -5.27 -6.14
C THR A 296 -0.04 -6.50 -6.52
N LEU A 297 0.61 -6.46 -7.69
CA LEU A 297 1.30 -7.61 -8.29
C LEU A 297 2.58 -7.17 -9.06
N PRO A 298 3.54 -8.08 -9.29
CA PRO A 298 4.62 -7.88 -10.27
C PRO A 298 4.07 -7.54 -11.65
N ARG A 299 4.75 -6.70 -12.42
CA ARG A 299 4.24 -6.16 -13.71
C ARG A 299 3.64 -7.22 -14.63
N ALA A 300 4.40 -8.27 -14.92
CA ALA A 300 3.98 -9.30 -15.86
C ALA A 300 2.73 -10.05 -15.36
N GLN A 301 2.60 -10.23 -14.04
CA GLN A 301 1.41 -10.82 -13.44
C GLN A 301 0.23 -9.86 -13.46
N LEU A 302 0.47 -8.57 -13.21
CA LEU A 302 -0.55 -7.53 -13.27
C LEU A 302 -1.15 -7.42 -14.68
N GLU A 303 -0.31 -7.26 -15.71
CA GLU A 303 -0.77 -7.15 -17.11
C GLU A 303 -1.62 -8.36 -17.51
N ALA A 304 -1.23 -9.56 -17.07
CA ALA A 304 -1.97 -10.79 -17.30
C ALA A 304 -3.30 -10.82 -16.53
N ALA A 305 -3.32 -10.37 -15.26
CA ALA A 305 -4.53 -10.28 -14.44
C ALA A 305 -5.55 -9.27 -15.01
N LEU A 306 -5.07 -8.12 -15.51
CA LEU A 306 -5.89 -7.12 -16.17
C LEU A 306 -6.53 -7.66 -17.46
N ALA A 307 -5.73 -8.29 -18.32
CA ALA A 307 -6.22 -8.88 -19.58
C ALA A 307 -7.29 -9.95 -19.35
N ARG A 308 -7.14 -10.78 -18.31
CA ARG A 308 -8.13 -11.81 -17.97
C ARG A 308 -9.36 -11.24 -17.29
N THR A 309 -9.21 -10.25 -16.42
CA THR A 309 -10.34 -9.51 -15.85
C THR A 309 -11.22 -8.98 -16.96
N ALA A 310 -10.63 -8.37 -18.01
CA ALA A 310 -11.37 -7.90 -19.18
C ALA A 310 -12.02 -9.01 -20.02
N ALA A 311 -11.59 -10.26 -19.87
CA ALA A 311 -12.12 -11.42 -20.58
C ALA A 311 -13.23 -12.16 -19.80
N ILE A 312 -13.54 -11.78 -18.55
CA ILE A 312 -14.61 -12.42 -17.76
C ILE A 312 -15.96 -12.20 -18.46
N PRO A 313 -16.75 -13.25 -18.75
CA PRO A 313 -18.03 -13.09 -19.43
C PRO A 313 -18.98 -12.14 -18.67
N GLY A 314 -19.51 -11.13 -19.37
CA GLY A 314 -20.48 -10.19 -18.81
C GLY A 314 -19.88 -9.08 -17.94
N ILE A 315 -18.55 -8.98 -17.87
CA ILE A 315 -17.86 -7.82 -17.29
C ILE A 315 -17.70 -6.72 -18.34
N GLN A 316 -17.89 -5.49 -17.92
CA GLN A 316 -17.39 -4.32 -18.62
C GLN A 316 -16.35 -3.66 -17.73
N VAL A 317 -15.10 -3.65 -18.17
CA VAL A 317 -14.01 -2.94 -17.49
C VAL A 317 -14.06 -1.46 -17.84
N GLY A 318 -14.06 -0.62 -16.81
CA GLY A 318 -13.94 0.83 -16.92
C GLY A 318 -12.50 1.27 -17.24
N PRO A 319 -12.33 2.48 -17.81
CA PRO A 319 -11.00 3.04 -18.12
C PRO A 319 -10.14 3.31 -16.89
#